data_AF-A0A355WQS3-F1
#
_entry.id   AF-A0A355WQS3-F1
#
_cell.length_a   1.000
_cell.length_b   1.000
_cell.length_c   1.000
_cell.angle_alpha   90.00
_cell.angle_beta   90.00
_cell.angle_gamma   90.00
#
_symmetry.space_group_name_H-M   'P 1'
#
loop_
_entity.id
_entity.type
_entity.pdbx_description
1 polymer ?
#
loop_
_entity_poly.entity_id
_entity_poly.type
_entity_poly.pdbx_seq_one_letter_code
_entity_poly.pdbx_strand_id
1 'polypeptide(L)'
;AQVAPHLYAGPVEWAANIQLAINIPNHLITETIQTGGAFHLRLIKNSIKWEAGYIIPPTEPGLGIEFDEALARAHPYTGSGLHLEMQEAPCDYSNGNTFLGGAPPVV
;
A
#
# COMPACT_ATOMS: atom_id res chain seq x y z
N ALA A 1 -12.72 20.85 -3.60
CA ALA A 1 -12.52 19.38 -3.71
C ALA A 1 -11.35 18.99 -2.83
N GLN A 2 -11.41 17.83 -2.17
CA GLN A 2 -10.31 17.30 -1.34
C GLN A 2 -9.62 16.11 -2.02
N VAL A 3 -8.44 15.73 -1.53
CA VAL A 3 -7.63 14.61 -2.04
C VAL A 3 -7.44 13.57 -0.95
N ALA A 4 -7.72 12.31 -1.29
CA ALA A 4 -7.39 11.15 -0.47
C ALA A 4 -6.52 10.17 -1.28
N PRO A 5 -5.19 10.21 -1.14
CA PRO A 5 -4.31 9.35 -1.93
C PRO A 5 -4.55 7.87 -1.62
N HIS A 6 -4.87 7.09 -2.66
CA HIS A 6 -5.08 5.65 -2.59
C HIS A 6 -3.76 4.89 -2.41
N LEU A 7 -3.79 3.78 -1.66
CA LEU A 7 -2.67 2.88 -1.46
C LEU A 7 -3.12 1.42 -1.45
N TYR A 8 -2.83 0.72 -2.55
CA TYR A 8 -2.91 -0.73 -2.62
C TYR A 8 -1.70 -1.27 -3.38
N ALA A 9 -0.50 -0.87 -2.97
CA ALA A 9 0.77 -1.36 -3.52
C ALA A 9 1.88 -1.35 -2.45
N GLY A 10 3.10 -0.98 -2.83
CA GLY A 10 4.28 -0.99 -1.96
C GLY A 10 4.52 0.31 -1.18
N PRO A 11 5.49 0.31 -0.25
CA PRO A 11 5.80 1.46 0.60
C PRO A 11 6.44 2.65 -0.14
N VAL A 12 6.92 2.46 -1.38
CA VAL A 12 7.43 3.56 -2.21
C VAL A 12 6.29 4.45 -2.73
N GLU A 13 5.17 3.86 -3.17
CA GLU A 13 3.95 4.60 -3.50
C GLU A 13 3.42 5.33 -2.26
N TRP A 14 3.43 4.65 -1.11
CA TRP A 14 3.02 5.26 0.15
C TRP A 14 3.87 6.49 0.51
N ALA A 15 5.18 6.43 0.35
CA ALA A 15 6.07 7.57 0.56
C ALA A 15 5.75 8.74 -0.37
N ALA A 16 5.48 8.47 -1.66
CA ALA A 16 5.07 9.49 -2.62
C ALA A 16 3.72 10.13 -2.24
N ASN A 17 2.75 9.32 -1.81
CA ASN A 17 1.45 9.79 -1.30
C ASN A 17 1.60 10.69 -0.08
N ILE A 18 2.51 10.36 0.84
CA ILE A 18 2.82 11.21 2.01
C ILE A 18 3.41 12.54 1.56
N GLN A 19 4.37 12.52 0.64
CA GLN A 19 4.96 13.75 0.09
C GLN A 19 3.91 14.64 -0.60
N LEU A 20 2.96 14.05 -1.33
CA LEU A 20 1.84 14.81 -1.88
C LEU A 20 0.95 15.39 -0.76
N ALA A 21 0.56 14.55 0.21
CA ALA A 21 -0.36 14.93 1.29
C ALA A 21 0.14 16.12 2.11
N ILE A 22 1.44 16.16 2.45
CA ILE A 22 2.01 17.25 3.25
C ILE A 22 2.23 18.55 2.45
N ASN A 23 2.11 18.51 1.11
CA ASN A 23 2.35 19.63 0.21
C ASN A 23 1.08 20.18 -0.48
N ILE A 24 -0.12 19.76 -0.08
CA ILE A 24 -1.38 20.27 -0.63
C ILE A 24 -2.29 20.85 0.46
N PRO A 25 -3.01 21.95 0.20
CA PRO A 25 -3.90 22.58 1.18
C PRO A 25 -5.24 21.84 1.32
N ASN A 26 -5.55 20.91 0.41
CA ASN A 26 -6.83 20.22 0.32
C ASN A 26 -6.73 18.71 0.54
N HIS A 27 -5.76 18.27 1.34
CA HIS A 27 -5.67 16.89 1.83
C HIS A 27 -6.88 16.53 2.71
N LEU A 28 -7.41 15.32 2.58
CA LEU A 28 -8.45 14.76 3.44
C LEU A 28 -7.88 13.68 4.38
N ILE A 29 -7.32 12.62 3.81
CA ILE A 29 -6.73 11.48 4.52
C ILE A 29 -5.78 10.75 3.57
N THR A 30 -4.75 10.06 4.09
CA THR A 30 -3.87 9.20 3.30
C THR A 30 -4.15 7.74 3.66
N GLU A 31 -4.44 6.90 2.68
CA GLU A 31 -4.65 5.47 2.91
C GLU A 31 -3.36 4.82 3.44
N THR A 32 -3.52 3.90 4.40
CA THR A 32 -2.43 3.10 4.97
C THR A 32 -2.80 1.62 4.94
N ILE A 33 -1.85 0.77 4.57
CA ILE A 33 -2.00 -0.68 4.76
C ILE A 33 -1.63 -0.98 6.22
N GLN A 34 -2.65 -1.15 7.06
CA GLN A 34 -2.51 -1.22 8.52
C GLN A 34 -1.70 -0.02 9.04
N THR A 35 -0.73 -0.26 9.93
CA THR A 35 0.21 0.74 10.47
C THR A 35 1.57 0.68 9.75
N GLY A 36 1.60 0.24 8.49
CA GLY A 36 2.82 0.05 7.70
C GLY A 36 3.32 -1.39 7.58
N GLY A 37 2.64 -2.39 8.15
CA GLY A 37 2.86 -3.83 7.91
C GLY A 37 4.27 -4.39 8.18
N ALA A 38 4.40 -5.71 8.32
CA ALA A 38 5.70 -6.34 8.57
C ALA A 38 6.64 -6.29 7.34
N PHE A 39 6.10 -6.44 6.13
CA PHE A 39 6.90 -6.44 4.90
C PHE A 39 7.20 -5.02 4.40
N HIS A 40 6.17 -4.16 4.33
CA HIS A 40 6.30 -2.76 3.93
C HIS A 40 7.35 -2.00 4.75
N LEU A 41 7.29 -2.03 6.09
CA LEU A 41 8.28 -1.34 6.91
C LEU A 41 9.70 -1.91 6.73
N ARG A 42 9.86 -3.24 6.64
CA ARG A 42 11.19 -3.84 6.38
C ARG A 42 11.78 -3.39 5.05
N LEU A 43 10.96 -3.31 4.00
CA LEU A 43 11.38 -2.94 2.66
C LEU A 43 11.87 -1.49 2.54
N ILE A 44 11.49 -0.63 3.48
CA ILE A 44 11.98 0.75 3.59
C ILE A 44 12.70 1.02 4.91
N LYS A 45 13.31 -0.01 5.52
CA LYS A 45 14.10 0.09 6.76
C LYS A 45 13.43 0.89 7.90
N ASN A 46 12.11 0.77 8.00
CA ASN A 46 11.27 1.46 8.98
C ASN A 46 11.33 3.00 8.92
N SER A 47 11.58 3.59 7.74
CA SER A 47 11.70 5.04 7.59
C SER A 47 10.40 5.79 7.88
N ILE A 48 9.24 5.27 7.46
CA ILE A 48 7.93 5.91 7.73
C ILE A 48 7.47 5.57 9.15
N LYS A 49 6.97 6.57 9.88
CA LYS A 49 6.45 6.42 11.24
C LYS A 49 4.94 6.62 11.26
N TRP A 50 4.26 5.68 11.90
CA TRP A 50 2.83 5.74 12.16
C TRP A 50 2.60 5.80 13.68
N GLU A 51 1.78 6.72 14.14
CA GLU A 51 1.47 6.95 15.56
C GLU A 51 0.01 7.38 15.73
N ALA A 52 -0.73 6.67 16.59
CA ALA A 52 -2.09 7.05 17.03
C ALA A 52 -3.08 7.43 15.90
N GLY A 53 -3.01 6.78 14.74
CA GLY A 53 -3.87 7.08 13.58
C GLY A 53 -3.24 8.00 12.53
N TYR A 54 -2.04 8.53 12.79
CA TYR A 54 -1.38 9.53 11.95
C TYR A 54 -0.05 9.02 11.40
N ILE A 55 0.34 9.57 10.26
CA ILE A 55 1.68 9.40 9.70
C ILE A 55 2.49 10.64 10.10
N ILE A 56 3.66 10.43 10.70
CA ILE A 56 4.56 11.54 11.03
C ILE A 56 5.31 11.93 9.75
N PRO A 57 5.24 13.20 9.30
CA PRO A 57 5.94 13.64 8.10
C PRO A 57 7.44 13.34 8.17
N PRO A 58 8.02 12.69 7.14
CA PRO A 58 9.44 12.42 7.12
C PRO A 58 10.24 13.72 6.98
N THR A 59 11.39 13.79 7.64
CA THR A 59 12.32 14.93 7.59
C THR A 59 13.54 14.67 6.73
N GLU A 60 13.78 13.41 6.35
CA GLU A 60 14.90 13.02 5.49
C GLU A 60 14.69 13.47 4.03
N PRO A 61 15.77 13.74 3.27
CA PRO A 61 15.67 14.19 1.89
C PRO A 61 14.90 13.24 0.95
N GLY A 62 14.37 13.82 -0.14
CA GLY A 62 13.68 13.06 -1.18
C GLY A 62 12.34 12.52 -0.69
N LEU A 63 12.07 11.23 -0.94
CA LEU A 63 10.85 10.58 -0.44
C LEU A 63 10.89 10.31 1.06
N GLY A 64 12.04 10.47 1.72
CA GLY A 64 12.20 10.20 3.15
C GLY A 64 12.21 8.71 3.50
N ILE A 65 12.65 7.85 2.57
CA ILE A 65 12.75 6.41 2.75
C ILE A 65 14.10 5.86 2.32
N GLU A 66 14.54 4.78 2.96
CA GLU A 66 15.72 4.00 2.55
C GLU A 66 15.29 2.60 2.10
N PHE A 67 15.30 2.36 0.78
CA PHE A 67 14.82 1.11 0.20
C PHE A 67 15.82 -0.04 0.36
N ASP A 68 15.35 -1.20 0.80
CA ASP A 68 16.15 -2.41 0.91
C ASP A 68 16.06 -3.25 -0.37
N GLU A 69 16.95 -2.97 -1.32
CA GLU A 69 17.04 -3.72 -2.57
C GLU A 69 17.35 -5.21 -2.38
N ALA A 70 18.15 -5.56 -1.37
CA ALA A 70 18.52 -6.95 -1.12
C ALA A 70 17.28 -7.74 -0.66
N LEU A 71 16.47 -7.15 0.23
CA LEU A 71 15.20 -7.73 0.64
C LEU A 71 14.24 -7.87 -0.56
N ALA A 72 14.13 -6.83 -1.40
CA ALA A 72 13.28 -6.88 -2.59
C ALA A 72 13.69 -8.02 -3.54
N ARG A 73 14.99 -8.12 -3.86
CA ARG A 73 15.53 -9.17 -4.74
C ARG A 73 15.36 -10.58 -4.18
N ALA A 74 15.31 -10.73 -2.86
CA ALA A 74 15.05 -12.00 -2.19
C ALA A 74 13.57 -12.43 -2.24
N HIS A 75 12.65 -11.57 -2.67
CA HIS A 75 11.21 -11.86 -2.76
C HIS A 75 10.68 -11.68 -4.20
N PRO A 76 11.18 -12.45 -5.18
CA PRO A 76 10.67 -12.38 -6.55
C PRO A 76 9.22 -12.87 -6.62
N TYR A 77 8.40 -12.20 -7.41
CA TYR A 77 7.09 -12.73 -7.77
C TYR A 77 7.25 -13.84 -8.82
N THR A 78 6.73 -15.02 -8.54
CA THR A 78 6.79 -16.21 -9.41
C THR A 78 5.40 -16.74 -9.79
N GLY A 79 4.34 -16.05 -9.35
CA GLY A 79 2.97 -16.40 -9.72
C GLY A 79 2.63 -15.99 -11.15
N SER A 80 1.49 -16.46 -11.64
CA SER A 80 0.97 -16.14 -12.97
C SER A 80 -0.16 -15.11 -12.95
N GLY A 81 -0.75 -14.83 -11.80
CA GLY A 81 -1.83 -13.86 -11.65
C GLY A 81 -1.35 -12.41 -11.73
N LEU A 82 -2.28 -11.49 -11.89
CA LEU A 82 -2.05 -10.06 -11.75
C LEU A 82 -2.03 -9.64 -10.27
N HIS A 83 -1.64 -8.40 -10.01
CA HIS A 83 -1.72 -7.80 -8.67
C HIS A 83 -3.14 -7.82 -8.10
N LEU A 84 -4.11 -7.52 -8.96
CA LEU A 84 -5.53 -7.61 -8.70
C LEU A 84 -6.22 -8.24 -9.91
N GLU A 85 -7.18 -9.12 -9.66
CA GLU A 85 -8.00 -9.73 -10.69
C GLU A 85 -9.48 -9.61 -10.33
N MET A 86 -10.31 -9.39 -11.34
CA MET A 86 -11.76 -9.41 -11.16
C MET A 86 -12.27 -10.83 -11.36
N GLN A 87 -13.18 -11.25 -10.50
CA GLN A 87 -13.92 -12.49 -10.71
C GLN A 87 -14.64 -12.46 -12.06
N GLU A 88 -14.50 -13.52 -12.84
CA GLU A 88 -15.16 -13.65 -14.14
C GLU A 88 -16.65 -14.01 -14.01
N ALA A 89 -16.98 -14.90 -13.08
CA ALA A 89 -18.36 -15.28 -12.81
C ALA A 89 -19.19 -14.07 -12.32
N PRO A 90 -20.47 -13.95 -12.74
CA PRO A 90 -21.35 -12.90 -12.27
C PRO A 90 -21.70 -13.07 -10.79
N CYS A 91 -22.36 -12.06 -10.23
CA CYS A 91 -22.96 -12.14 -8.90
C CYS A 91 -24.00 -13.28 -8.83
N ASP A 92 -23.83 -14.20 -7.88
CA ASP A 92 -24.82 -15.22 -7.52
C ASP A 92 -25.82 -14.64 -6.50
N TYR A 93 -27.08 -14.54 -6.90
CA TYR A 93 -28.17 -14.00 -6.08
C TYR A 93 -28.84 -15.04 -5.17
N SER A 94 -28.54 -16.33 -5.33
CA SER A 94 -29.21 -17.44 -4.63
C SER A 94 -28.33 -18.10 -3.58
N ASN A 95 -27.03 -18.26 -3.86
CA ASN A 95 -26.12 -19.05 -3.01
C ASN A 95 -25.03 -18.21 -2.33
N GLY A 96 -24.96 -16.90 -2.61
CA GLY A 96 -23.99 -15.97 -2.04
C GLY A 96 -22.71 -15.83 -2.86
N ASN A 97 -21.99 -14.73 -2.63
CA ASN A 97 -20.75 -14.38 -3.34
C ASN A 97 -19.57 -14.39 -2.36
N THR A 98 -18.46 -15.02 -2.73
CA THR A 98 -17.23 -14.99 -1.91
C THR A 98 -16.26 -13.99 -2.51
N PHE A 99 -15.95 -12.92 -1.77
CA PHE A 99 -14.96 -11.92 -2.19
C PHE A 99 -13.65 -12.14 -1.42
N LEU A 100 -12.60 -12.55 -2.12
CA LEU A 100 -11.29 -12.87 -1.52
C LEU A 100 -10.38 -11.66 -1.34
N GLY A 101 -10.87 -10.43 -1.58
CA GLY A 101 -10.07 -9.22 -1.40
C GLY A 101 -9.17 -8.88 -2.60
N GLY A 102 -9.60 -9.23 -3.82
CA GLY A 102 -9.02 -8.78 -5.08
C GLY A 102 -7.67 -9.43 -5.48
N ALA A 103 -6.85 -9.86 -4.52
CA ALA A 103 -5.67 -10.68 -4.80
C ALA A 103 -6.07 -12.16 -5.00
N PRO A 104 -5.55 -12.85 -6.02
CA PRO A 104 -5.87 -14.27 -6.23
C PRO A 104 -5.38 -15.12 -5.05
N PRO A 105 -6.15 -16.13 -4.61
CA PRO A 105 -5.71 -17.03 -3.54
C PRO A 105 -4.46 -17.78 -3.98
N VAL A 106 -3.52 -17.96 -3.05
CA VAL A 106 -2.38 -18.86 -3.26
C VAL A 106 -2.94 -20.28 -3.34
N VAL A 107 -2.93 -20.86 -4.54
CA VAL A 107 -3.33 -22.26 -4.79
C VAL A 107 -2.29 -23.22 -4.23
#